data_AF-A0A3L7RKG6-F1
#
_entry.id   AF-A0A3L7RKG6-F1
#
_cell.length_a   1.000
_cell.length_b   1.000
_cell.length_c   1.000
_cell.angle_alpha   90.00
_cell.angle_beta   90.00
_cell.angle_gamma   90.00
#
_symmetry.space_group_name_H-M   'P 1'
#
loop_
_entity.id
_entity.type
_entity.pdbx_description
1 polymer ?
#
loop_
_entity_poly.entity_id
_entity_poly.type
_entity_poly.pdbx_seq_one_letter_code
_entity_poly.pdbx_strand_id
1 'polypeptide(L)'
;MRTAPIHSLVRKPLALKTLVLAGVVLSSQFGCKPEQEVQKDLAAQKQAQADAAAAAEPPRVAQKAGVGVGSKGRSLDGGSENNPATIISGPAAAYFRTKEKIVFEIQVPQAMNLYMAEKGRNPRNHDEFMRDIVEFNRIPLPKLPTGMVYRYDSEKAELWVVPE
;
A
#
# COMPACT_ATOMS: atom_id res chain seq x y z
N MET A 1 65.37 -5.45 0.47
CA MET A 1 65.39 -4.76 1.78
C MET A 1 64.06 -5.02 2.49
N ARG A 2 64.14 -5.51 3.74
CA ARG A 2 63.08 -5.64 4.79
C ARG A 2 61.89 -6.58 4.47
N THR A 3 61.91 -7.87 4.83
CA THR A 3 61.61 -8.53 6.14
C THR A 3 60.25 -8.22 6.76
N ALA A 4 59.38 -9.23 6.82
CA ALA A 4 58.10 -9.29 7.56
C ALA A 4 58.32 -9.32 9.10
N PRO A 5 57.26 -9.07 9.91
CA PRO A 5 56.56 -10.19 10.59
C PRO A 5 55.01 -9.96 10.69
N ILE A 6 54.14 -10.95 10.45
CA ILE A 6 53.59 -11.97 11.38
C ILE A 6 53.19 -11.42 12.76
N HIS A 7 51.88 -11.30 13.02
CA HIS A 7 51.16 -11.41 14.32
C HIS A 7 49.66 -11.18 13.97
N SER A 8 48.64 -11.84 14.49
CA SER A 8 48.44 -13.04 15.31
C SER A 8 46.93 -13.30 15.31
N LEU A 9 46.53 -14.57 15.26
CA LEU A 9 45.15 -15.05 15.48
C LEU A 9 44.60 -14.54 16.82
N VAL A 10 43.35 -14.07 16.84
CA VAL A 10 42.52 -14.11 18.06
C VAL A 10 41.18 -14.75 17.70
N ARG A 11 41.13 -16.07 17.87
CA ARG A 11 39.91 -16.85 18.00
C ARG A 11 39.26 -16.46 19.33
N LYS A 12 38.06 -15.89 19.31
CA LYS A 12 37.29 -15.68 20.55
C LYS A 12 36.81 -17.06 21.06
N PRO A 13 37.00 -17.38 22.35
CA PRO A 13 36.65 -18.67 22.91
C PRO A 13 35.16 -18.77 23.21
N LEU A 14 34.69 -19.98 22.94
CA LEU A 14 33.51 -20.66 23.44
C LEU A 14 33.31 -20.39 24.96
N ALA A 15 32.17 -19.83 25.35
CA ALA A 15 31.71 -19.89 26.73
C ALA A 15 30.51 -20.84 26.80
N LEU A 16 30.85 -22.12 26.94
CA LEU A 16 30.01 -23.21 27.37
C LEU A 16 29.53 -22.89 28.80
N LYS A 17 28.25 -22.51 28.98
CA LYS A 17 27.64 -22.47 30.31
C LYS A 17 26.77 -23.70 30.51
N THR A 18 27.36 -24.60 31.29
CA THR A 18 26.87 -25.76 31.99
C THR A 18 25.39 -25.71 32.37
N LEU A 19 24.64 -26.63 31.77
CA LEU A 19 23.73 -27.59 32.40
C LEU A 19 23.47 -27.37 33.91
N VAL A 20 22.24 -26.99 34.26
CA VAL A 20 21.63 -27.35 35.56
C VAL A 20 20.47 -28.29 35.22
N LEU A 21 20.71 -29.58 35.48
CA LEU A 21 19.70 -30.62 35.45
C LEU A 21 19.13 -30.75 36.87
N ALA A 22 17.89 -30.33 37.06
CA ALA A 22 16.98 -30.72 38.13
C ALA A 22 15.58 -30.46 37.54
N GLY A 23 14.81 -31.44 37.09
CA GLY A 23 14.31 -32.56 37.88
C GLY A 23 12.90 -32.20 38.36
N VAL A 24 11.88 -32.92 37.83
CA VAL A 24 10.49 -33.01 38.34
C VAL A 24 9.66 -31.75 38.02
N VAL A 25 8.51 -31.76 37.31
CA VAL A 25 7.26 -32.52 37.51
C VAL A 25 6.50 -32.62 36.18
N LEU A 26 6.02 -33.82 35.88
CA LEU A 26 4.95 -34.09 34.91
C LEU A 26 3.65 -33.45 35.42
N SER A 27 3.25 -32.30 34.88
CA SER A 27 1.94 -31.68 35.19
C SER A 27 1.14 -31.58 33.91
N SER A 28 0.42 -32.65 33.59
CA SER A 28 -0.80 -32.61 32.79
C SER A 28 -1.80 -31.68 33.50
N GLN A 29 -1.82 -30.41 33.12
CA GLN A 29 -2.95 -29.54 33.39
C GLN A 29 -3.57 -29.14 32.07
N PHE A 30 -4.62 -29.88 31.70
CA PHE A 30 -5.75 -29.34 30.95
C PHE A 30 -6.37 -28.22 31.79
N GLY A 31 -5.70 -27.07 31.84
CA GLY A 31 -6.25 -25.83 32.37
C GLY A 31 -6.91 -25.10 31.22
N CYS A 32 -8.22 -25.29 31.06
CA CYS A 32 -9.05 -24.40 30.26
C CYS A 32 -8.77 -22.97 30.72
N LYS A 33 -7.99 -22.23 29.91
CA LYS A 33 -7.93 -20.77 30.03
C LYS A 33 -9.37 -20.27 29.89
N PRO A 34 -9.90 -19.46 30.81
CA PRO A 34 -11.29 -19.03 30.75
C PRO A 34 -11.55 -18.33 29.40
N GLU A 35 -12.66 -18.70 28.75
CA GLU A 35 -12.97 -18.30 27.37
C GLU A 35 -12.96 -16.77 27.14
N GLN A 36 -13.17 -16.00 28.21
CA GLN A 36 -13.05 -14.54 28.22
C GLN A 36 -11.64 -14.01 27.98
N GLU A 37 -10.60 -14.68 28.48
CA GLU A 37 -9.21 -14.25 28.25
C GLU A 37 -8.78 -14.54 26.81
N VAL A 38 -9.23 -15.65 26.24
CA VAL A 38 -8.99 -15.98 24.83
C VAL A 38 -9.67 -14.95 23.92
N GLN A 39 -10.91 -14.56 24.21
CA GLN A 39 -11.60 -13.52 23.44
C GLN A 39 -10.95 -12.14 23.58
N LYS A 40 -10.44 -11.80 24.76
CA LYS A 40 -9.70 -10.55 25.01
C LYS A 40 -8.36 -10.53 24.27
N ASP A 41 -7.65 -11.66 24.25
CA ASP A 41 -6.39 -11.82 23.52
C ASP A 41 -6.64 -11.74 21.99
N LEU A 42 -7.71 -12.37 21.48
CA LEU A 42 -8.10 -12.26 20.07
C LEU A 42 -8.54 -10.85 19.70
N ALA A 43 -9.28 -10.16 20.57
CA ALA A 43 -9.69 -8.77 20.35
C ALA A 43 -8.48 -7.83 20.36
N ALA A 44 -7.54 -8.03 21.29
CA ALA A 44 -6.29 -7.27 21.35
C ALA A 44 -5.40 -7.51 20.12
N GLN A 45 -5.33 -8.75 19.62
CA GLN A 45 -4.59 -9.08 18.39
C GLN A 45 -5.27 -8.50 17.14
N LYS A 46 -6.60 -8.50 17.09
CA LYS A 46 -7.37 -7.91 15.99
C LYS A 46 -7.24 -6.39 15.97
N GLN A 47 -7.18 -5.77 17.15
CA GLN A 47 -6.94 -4.34 17.30
C GLN A 47 -5.49 -3.99 16.94
N ALA A 48 -4.50 -4.76 17.39
CA ALA A 48 -3.11 -4.59 17.01
C ALA A 48 -2.87 -4.78 15.50
N GLN A 49 -3.61 -5.67 14.84
CA GLN A 49 -3.58 -5.83 13.38
C GLN A 49 -4.28 -4.68 12.64
N ALA A 50 -5.35 -4.11 13.20
CA ALA A 50 -6.00 -2.92 12.65
C ALA A 50 -5.11 -1.67 12.79
N ASP A 51 -4.44 -1.53 13.94
CA ASP A 51 -3.53 -0.42 14.23
C ASP A 51 -2.23 -0.54 13.41
N ALA A 52 -1.72 -1.76 13.18
CA ALA A 52 -0.58 -1.99 12.30
C ALA A 52 -0.93 -1.79 10.81
N ALA A 53 -2.16 -2.09 10.38
CA ALA A 53 -2.63 -1.81 9.04
C ALA A 53 -2.83 -0.30 8.78
N ALA A 54 -3.23 0.46 9.81
CA ALA A 54 -3.35 1.91 9.74
C ALA A 54 -1.97 2.63 9.73
N ALA A 55 -0.94 2.01 10.29
CA ALA A 55 0.41 2.57 10.38
C ALA A 55 1.30 2.33 9.14
N ALA A 56 0.86 1.52 8.17
CA ALA A 56 1.65 1.14 7.00
C ALA A 56 1.27 1.87 5.70
N GLU A 57 0.23 2.72 5.70
CA GLU A 57 -0.14 3.49 4.52
C GLU A 57 0.78 4.71 4.35
N PRO A 58 1.38 4.91 3.15
CA PRO A 58 2.19 6.10 2.89
C PRO A 58 1.38 7.38 3.13
N PRO A 59 2.05 8.50 3.44
CA PRO A 59 1.39 9.74 3.81
C PRO A 59 0.31 10.11 2.79
N ARG A 60 -0.90 10.38 3.29
CA ARG A 60 -2.08 10.75 2.49
C ARG A 60 -1.92 12.20 2.03
N VAL A 61 -1.17 12.38 0.95
CA VAL A 61 -0.91 13.69 0.35
C VAL A 61 -1.83 13.89 -0.84
N ALA A 62 -2.34 15.11 -0.99
CA ALA A 62 -3.05 15.51 -2.20
C ALA A 62 -2.11 15.40 -3.41
N GLN A 63 -2.55 14.67 -4.44
CA GLN A 63 -1.77 14.47 -5.66
C GLN A 63 -2.68 14.50 -6.88
N LYS A 64 -2.13 14.93 -8.02
CA LYS A 64 -2.83 14.84 -9.30
C LYS A 64 -3.20 13.38 -9.59
N ALA A 65 -4.42 13.14 -10.08
CA ALA A 65 -4.88 11.82 -10.46
C ALA A 65 -4.08 11.32 -11.68
N GLY A 66 -3.56 10.11 -11.59
CA GLY A 66 -2.66 9.55 -12.60
C GLY A 66 -2.31 8.10 -12.33
N VAL A 67 -1.27 7.60 -12.99
CA VAL A 67 -0.79 6.23 -12.79
C VAL A 67 -0.24 6.08 -11.36
N GLY A 68 -0.63 5.01 -10.67
CA GLY A 68 -0.21 4.67 -9.30
C GLY A 68 -1.14 5.18 -8.19
N VAL A 69 -2.25 5.84 -8.51
CA VAL A 69 -3.24 6.27 -7.50
C VAL A 69 -4.21 5.17 -7.08
N GLY A 70 -4.36 4.13 -7.91
CA GLY A 70 -5.26 3.03 -7.64
C GLY A 70 -4.74 2.10 -6.54
N SER A 71 -5.65 1.66 -5.67
CA SER A 71 -5.39 0.70 -4.59
C SER A 71 -4.73 -0.58 -5.10
N LYS A 72 -5.24 -1.16 -6.20
CA LYS A 72 -4.73 -2.40 -6.78
C LYS A 72 -3.30 -2.26 -7.31
N GLY A 73 -3.02 -1.20 -8.08
CA GLY A 73 -1.67 -0.94 -8.58
C GLY A 73 -0.66 -0.76 -7.46
N ARG A 74 -1.03 0.02 -6.43
CA ARG A 74 -0.18 0.29 -5.26
C ARG A 74 0.08 -0.96 -4.41
N SER A 75 -0.94 -1.78 -4.19
CA SER A 75 -0.81 -3.01 -3.37
C SER A 75 0.13 -4.06 -3.95
N LEU A 76 0.39 -3.99 -5.26
CA LEU A 76 1.24 -4.93 -5.98
C LEU A 76 2.66 -4.41 -6.22
N ASP A 77 2.92 -3.15 -5.87
CA ASP A 77 4.23 -2.52 -5.88
C ASP A 77 4.98 -3.07 -4.65
N GLY A 78 5.75 -4.15 -4.83
CA GLY A 78 6.31 -4.99 -3.77
C GLY A 78 7.38 -4.33 -2.89
N GLY A 79 7.35 -3.01 -2.68
CA GLY A 79 8.16 -2.28 -1.70
C GLY A 79 9.66 -2.19 -2.00
N SER A 80 10.17 -2.87 -3.04
CA SER A 80 11.56 -2.76 -3.51
C SER A 80 11.74 -3.50 -4.85
N GLU A 81 12.59 -2.99 -5.74
CA GLU A 81 12.99 -3.69 -6.99
C GLU A 81 13.64 -5.05 -6.72
N ASN A 82 14.19 -5.27 -5.52
CA ASN A 82 14.84 -6.52 -5.13
C ASN A 82 13.93 -7.48 -4.34
N ASN A 83 12.64 -7.14 -4.18
CA ASN A 83 11.70 -8.03 -3.50
C ASN A 83 11.25 -9.14 -4.47
N PRO A 84 11.42 -10.44 -4.15
CA PRO A 84 10.93 -11.53 -4.99
C PRO A 84 9.41 -11.47 -5.22
N ALA A 85 8.66 -10.84 -4.32
CA ALA A 85 7.23 -10.57 -4.52
C ALA A 85 6.97 -9.69 -5.75
N THR A 86 7.82 -8.69 -6.02
CA THR A 86 7.72 -7.80 -7.18
C THR A 86 7.91 -8.54 -8.51
N ILE A 87 8.75 -9.58 -8.53
CA ILE A 87 8.95 -10.41 -9.73
C ILE A 87 7.69 -11.22 -10.05
N ILE A 88 7.00 -11.71 -9.03
CA ILE A 88 5.77 -12.50 -9.19
C ILE A 88 4.58 -11.59 -9.51
N SER A 89 4.43 -10.46 -8.80
CA SER A 89 3.32 -9.52 -8.99
C SER A 89 3.52 -8.56 -10.17
N GLY A 90 4.72 -8.48 -10.73
CA GLY A 90 5.12 -7.51 -11.77
C GLY A 90 4.16 -7.42 -12.94
N PRO A 91 3.78 -8.55 -13.61
CA PRO A 91 2.83 -8.51 -14.71
C PRO A 91 1.45 -7.96 -14.30
N ALA A 92 0.97 -8.28 -13.10
CA ALA A 92 -0.29 -7.77 -12.59
C ALA A 92 -0.20 -6.26 -12.27
N ALA A 93 0.90 -5.81 -11.63
CA ALA A 93 1.15 -4.40 -11.36
C ALA A 93 1.19 -3.59 -12.67
N ALA A 94 1.92 -4.09 -13.68
CA ALA A 94 1.99 -3.47 -15.00
C ALA A 94 0.60 -3.34 -15.65
N TYR A 95 -0.22 -4.40 -15.59
CA TYR A 95 -1.59 -4.38 -16.11
C TYR A 95 -2.44 -3.25 -15.49
N PHE A 96 -2.41 -3.10 -14.16
CA PHE A 96 -3.16 -2.04 -13.51
C PHE A 96 -2.62 -0.65 -13.85
N ARG A 97 -1.29 -0.47 -13.87
CA ARG A 97 -0.68 0.80 -14.30
C ARG A 97 -1.06 1.16 -15.74
N THR A 98 -1.10 0.19 -16.66
CA THR A 98 -1.55 0.42 -18.04
C THR A 98 -3.01 0.83 -18.10
N LYS A 99 -3.91 0.19 -17.33
CA LYS A 99 -5.32 0.61 -17.28
C LYS A 99 -5.48 2.03 -16.75
N GLU A 100 -4.77 2.36 -15.68
CA GLU A 100 -4.77 3.71 -15.10
C GLU A 100 -4.27 4.73 -16.12
N LYS A 101 -3.20 4.41 -16.85
CA LYS A 101 -2.67 5.26 -17.92
C LYS A 101 -3.71 5.54 -18.99
N ILE A 102 -4.39 4.50 -19.49
CA ILE A 102 -5.44 4.63 -20.50
C ILE A 102 -6.56 5.54 -19.98
N VAL A 103 -6.97 5.38 -18.73
CA VAL A 103 -8.05 6.20 -18.14
C VAL A 103 -7.62 7.66 -18.04
N PHE A 104 -6.49 7.95 -17.40
CA PHE A 104 -6.10 9.32 -17.06
C PHE A 104 -5.45 10.09 -18.21
N GLU A 105 -4.69 9.43 -19.09
CA GLU A 105 -3.97 10.10 -20.17
C GLU A 105 -4.73 10.09 -21.51
N ILE A 106 -5.71 9.19 -21.68
CA ILE A 106 -6.45 9.07 -22.95
C ILE A 106 -7.93 9.37 -22.75
N GLN A 107 -8.63 8.59 -21.92
CA GLN A 107 -10.09 8.69 -21.82
C GLN A 107 -10.56 10.01 -21.21
N VAL A 108 -9.96 10.44 -20.10
CA VAL A 108 -10.34 11.70 -19.43
C VAL A 108 -10.08 12.92 -20.33
N PRO A 109 -8.88 13.11 -20.94
CA PRO A 109 -8.65 14.22 -21.85
C PRO A 109 -9.55 14.19 -23.08
N GLN A 110 -9.81 13.00 -23.65
CA GLN A 110 -10.72 12.86 -24.78
C GLN A 110 -12.15 13.27 -24.41
N ALA A 111 -12.66 12.82 -23.27
CA ALA A 111 -13.99 13.18 -22.79
C ALA A 111 -14.12 14.68 -22.45
N MET A 112 -13.07 15.27 -21.87
CA MET A 112 -12.99 16.72 -21.65
C MET A 112 -13.02 17.50 -22.97
N ASN A 113 -12.31 17.03 -24.00
CA ASN A 113 -12.34 17.65 -25.33
C ASN A 113 -13.72 17.58 -25.97
N LEU A 114 -14.43 16.45 -25.83
CA LEU A 114 -15.80 16.30 -26.31
C LEU A 114 -16.75 17.25 -25.57
N TYR A 115 -16.63 17.33 -24.24
CA TYR A 115 -17.43 18.24 -23.44
C TYR A 115 -17.16 19.71 -23.80
N MET A 116 -15.89 20.08 -24.01
CA MET A 116 -15.51 21.42 -24.48
C MET A 116 -16.10 21.71 -25.86
N ALA A 117 -16.09 20.73 -26.78
CA ALA A 117 -16.69 20.89 -28.10
C ALA A 117 -18.23 21.05 -28.03
N GLU A 118 -18.90 20.39 -27.09
CA GLU A 118 -20.35 20.47 -26.92
C GLU A 118 -20.80 21.73 -26.16
N LYS A 119 -20.11 22.10 -25.08
CA LYS A 119 -20.52 23.17 -24.16
C LYS A 119 -19.73 24.47 -24.31
N GLY A 120 -18.58 24.44 -25.00
CA GLY A 120 -17.69 25.60 -25.16
C GLY A 120 -16.98 26.04 -23.88
N ARG A 121 -16.94 25.20 -22.84
CA ARG A 121 -16.28 25.49 -21.55
C ARG A 121 -15.83 24.21 -20.84
N ASN A 122 -14.96 24.36 -19.83
CA ASN A 122 -14.66 23.29 -18.87
C ASN A 122 -15.83 23.07 -17.87
N PRO A 123 -15.89 21.91 -17.21
CA PRO A 123 -16.77 21.68 -16.07
C PRO A 123 -16.52 22.70 -14.95
N ARG A 124 -17.60 23.20 -14.34
CA ARG A 124 -17.58 24.26 -13.31
C ARG A 124 -17.29 23.75 -11.92
N ASN A 125 -17.55 22.47 -11.68
CA ASN A 125 -17.38 21.86 -10.37
C ASN A 125 -17.20 20.33 -10.53
N HIS A 126 -16.95 19.70 -9.38
CA HIS A 126 -16.72 18.26 -9.31
C HIS A 126 -17.92 17.42 -9.73
N ASP A 127 -19.12 17.78 -9.33
CA ASP A 127 -20.33 17.01 -9.66
C ASP A 127 -20.59 17.00 -11.17
N GLU A 128 -20.41 18.15 -11.82
CA GLU A 128 -20.52 18.28 -13.27
C GLU A 128 -19.46 17.43 -13.99
N PHE A 129 -18.22 17.42 -13.49
CA PHE A 129 -17.16 16.55 -14.03
C PHE A 129 -17.54 15.07 -13.88
N MET A 130 -17.97 14.64 -12.70
CA MET A 130 -18.30 13.22 -12.48
C MET A 130 -19.48 12.76 -13.32
N ARG A 131 -20.54 13.58 -13.44
CA ARG A 131 -21.73 13.22 -14.23
C ARG A 131 -21.47 13.30 -15.74
N ASP A 132 -20.97 14.43 -16.22
CA ASP A 132 -20.95 14.73 -17.66
C ASP A 132 -19.66 14.25 -18.35
N ILE A 133 -18.58 14.02 -17.61
CA ILE A 133 -17.33 13.47 -18.14
C ILE A 133 -17.22 11.99 -17.80
N VAL A 134 -17.25 11.63 -16.51
CA VAL A 134 -16.93 10.27 -16.07
C VAL A 134 -18.08 9.31 -16.34
N GLU A 135 -19.28 9.61 -15.86
CA GLU A 135 -20.46 8.74 -15.98
C GLU A 135 -20.97 8.67 -17.42
N PHE A 136 -21.14 9.83 -18.07
CA PHE A 136 -21.61 9.90 -19.46
C PHE A 136 -20.72 9.11 -20.43
N ASN A 137 -19.39 9.20 -20.28
CA ASN A 137 -18.43 8.47 -21.12
C ASN A 137 -18.06 7.09 -20.57
N ARG A 138 -18.69 6.65 -19.47
CA ARG A 138 -18.46 5.35 -18.80
C ARG A 138 -16.98 5.09 -18.47
N ILE A 139 -16.27 6.13 -18.03
CA ILE A 139 -14.84 6.06 -17.72
C ILE A 139 -14.67 5.26 -16.41
N PRO A 140 -13.96 4.12 -16.42
CA PRO A 140 -13.79 3.30 -15.24
C PRO A 140 -12.66 3.88 -14.37
N LEU A 141 -13.00 4.83 -13.50
CA LEU A 141 -12.03 5.37 -12.55
C LEU A 141 -11.53 4.25 -11.61
N PRO A 142 -10.20 4.15 -11.40
CA PRO A 142 -9.62 3.20 -10.45
C PRO A 142 -10.17 3.39 -9.04
N LYS A 143 -10.31 2.29 -8.29
CA LYS A 143 -10.66 2.38 -6.88
C LYS A 143 -9.48 2.94 -6.09
N LEU A 144 -9.68 4.06 -5.42
CA LEU A 144 -8.70 4.68 -4.54
C LEU A 144 -8.50 3.85 -3.24
N PRO A 145 -7.35 4.00 -2.57
CA PRO A 145 -7.16 3.48 -1.21
C PRO A 145 -8.13 4.17 -0.23
N THR A 146 -8.30 3.56 0.94
CA THR A 146 -9.24 4.04 1.97
C THR A 146 -8.88 5.46 2.42
N GLY A 147 -9.88 6.31 2.63
CA GLY A 147 -9.68 7.70 3.07
C GLY A 147 -9.08 8.63 2.01
N MET A 148 -9.16 8.25 0.74
CA MET A 148 -8.82 9.11 -0.41
C MET A 148 -10.03 9.23 -1.34
N VAL A 149 -10.26 10.43 -1.85
CA VAL A 149 -11.38 10.74 -2.74
C VAL A 149 -10.92 11.49 -3.98
N TYR A 150 -11.66 11.32 -5.07
CA TYR A 150 -11.47 12.10 -6.27
C TYR A 150 -12.06 13.49 -6.08
N ARG A 151 -11.33 14.53 -6.47
CA ARG A 151 -11.82 15.90 -6.48
C ARG A 151 -11.35 16.62 -7.73
N TYR A 152 -12.28 17.23 -8.44
CA TYR A 152 -11.96 18.01 -9.63
C TYR A 152 -11.70 19.46 -9.23
N ASP A 153 -10.60 20.02 -9.73
CA ASP A 153 -10.21 21.42 -9.58
C ASP A 153 -10.58 22.16 -10.88
N SER A 154 -11.58 23.03 -10.78
CA SER A 154 -12.11 23.79 -11.93
C SER A 154 -11.21 24.93 -12.39
N GLU A 155 -10.34 25.45 -11.53
CA GLU A 155 -9.39 26.49 -11.89
C GLU A 155 -8.27 25.91 -12.76
N LYS A 156 -7.81 24.71 -12.39
CA LYS A 156 -6.76 23.99 -13.12
C LYS A 156 -7.29 23.09 -14.24
N ALA A 157 -8.59 22.80 -14.24
CA ALA A 157 -9.24 21.81 -15.09
C ALA A 157 -8.62 20.40 -14.96
N GLU A 158 -8.29 20.01 -13.73
CA GLU A 158 -7.59 18.76 -13.43
C GLU A 158 -8.31 17.92 -12.37
N LEU A 159 -8.17 16.60 -12.48
CA LEU A 159 -8.63 15.67 -11.46
C LEU A 159 -7.51 15.41 -10.44
N TRP A 160 -7.84 15.54 -9.16
CA TRP A 160 -6.96 15.34 -8.02
C TRP A 160 -7.48 14.19 -7.15
N VAL A 161 -6.55 13.59 -6.41
CA VAL A 161 -6.82 12.64 -5.34
C VAL A 161 -6.43 13.34 -4.04
N VAL A 162 -7.40 13.51 -3.15
CA VAL A 162 -7.22 14.22 -1.88
C VAL A 162 -7.63 13.31 -0.73
N PRO A 163 -7.04 13.48 0.47
CA PRO A 163 -7.55 12.81 1.66
C PRO A 163 -9.00 13.23 1.95
N GLU A 164 -9.81 12.27 2.39
CA GLU A 164 -11.19 12.49 2.87
C GLU A 164 -11.24 13.34 4.14
#